data_AF-A0A2J8LMM0-F1
#
_entry.id   AF-A0A2J8LMM0-F1
#
_cell.length_a   1.000
_cell.length_b   1.000
_cell.length_c   1.000
_cell.angle_alpha   90.00
_cell.angle_beta   90.00
_cell.angle_gamma   90.00
#
_symmetry.space_group_name_H-M   'P 1'
#
loop_
_entity.id
_entity.type
_entity.pdbx_description
1 polymer ?
#
loop_
_entity_poly.entity_id
_entity_poly.type
_entity_poly.pdbx_seq_one_letter_code
_entity_poly.pdbx_strand_id
1 'polypeptide(L)'
;MATHQKDCSLPYATESKECRMVQEQCCHSQLEELHCATGISLANEQDRCATPHGDNTSLEATFVKRCCHCCLLGRAAQAQGQSCEYSLMVGYQCGQVFRACCVKSQETRDLDVGGLQETDKIIDVQEEQEDPYLNDRCRGGGPCKQQCRDTGDEVVCSCFVGYQLLSDGVSCEDVNECITGSHSCRLGESCINTVGSFRCQRDSSCGTGYELTEDNSCKDIDECESGIHNCLPDFICQNTLGSFRCRPKLQCKSGFIQDALGNCIDINECLSISAPCPIGHTCINTEGSYTCQKNVPNCGRGYHLNEEGTRCVDVDECAPPAEPCGKGHRCVNSPGSFRCECKTGYYFDGISRMCVDVNECQRYPGRLCGHKCENTLGSYLCSCSVGFRLSVDGRSCE
;
A
#
# COMPACT_ATOMS: atom_id res chain seq x y z
N MET A 1 8.07 -10.72 -7.26
CA MET A 1 9.13 -10.21 -8.14
C MET A 1 9.60 -8.87 -7.59
N ALA A 2 10.78 -8.84 -6.96
CA ALA A 2 11.49 -7.61 -6.66
C ALA A 2 12.96 -7.85 -7.06
N THR A 3 13.21 -7.78 -8.35
CA THR A 3 14.53 -7.97 -9.01
C THR A 3 15.33 -6.66 -9.08
N HIS A 4 15.12 -5.75 -8.13
CA HIS A 4 15.91 -4.51 -8.06
C HIS A 4 16.73 -4.50 -6.78
N GLN A 5 18.05 -4.71 -6.93
CA GLN A 5 19.06 -4.23 -5.98
C GLN A 5 18.77 -2.75 -5.73
N LYS A 6 18.16 -2.44 -4.57
CA LYS A 6 17.98 -1.06 -4.13
C LYS A 6 19.21 -0.64 -3.37
N ASP A 7 19.75 0.50 -3.76
CA ASP A 7 20.91 1.14 -3.15
C ASP A 7 20.61 1.49 -1.69
N CYS A 8 21.32 0.85 -0.73
CA CYS A 8 21.16 1.07 0.71
C CYS A 8 21.75 2.43 1.19
N SER A 9 22.13 3.32 0.25
CA SER A 9 22.91 4.55 0.48
C SER A 9 22.11 5.86 0.52
N LEU A 10 20.77 5.84 0.33
CA LEU A 10 19.95 7.06 0.26
C LEU A 10 19.16 7.32 1.56
N PRO A 11 19.03 8.57 2.05
CA PRO A 11 18.21 8.87 3.22
C PRO A 11 16.72 8.62 2.93
N TYR A 12 16.05 7.84 3.77
CA TYR A 12 14.72 7.28 3.50
C TYR A 12 13.57 8.10 4.09
N ALA A 13 12.61 8.46 3.24
CA ALA A 13 11.43 9.27 3.55
C ALA A 13 10.17 8.40 3.72
N THR A 14 10.10 7.59 4.78
CA THR A 14 8.90 6.82 5.15
C THR A 14 8.52 7.04 6.62
N GLU A 15 7.25 7.36 6.88
CA GLU A 15 6.74 7.72 8.23
C GLU A 15 6.36 6.51 9.12
N SER A 16 6.33 5.28 8.59
CA SER A 16 6.02 4.06 9.38
C SER A 16 7.29 3.43 9.97
N LYS A 17 7.28 3.25 11.30
CA LYS A 17 8.37 2.65 12.07
C LYS A 17 8.58 1.16 11.74
N GLU A 18 7.51 0.44 11.42
CA GLU A 18 7.50 -0.98 11.07
C GLU A 18 8.14 -1.20 9.70
N CYS A 19 7.78 -0.38 8.70
CA CYS A 19 8.43 -0.43 7.39
C CYS A 19 9.92 -0.09 7.49
N ARG A 20 10.30 0.87 8.34
CA ARG A 20 11.71 1.19 8.58
C ARG A 20 12.48 0.02 9.19
N MET A 21 11.92 -0.67 10.18
CA MET A 21 12.56 -1.84 10.80
C MET A 21 12.71 -3.02 9.84
N VAL A 22 11.68 -3.34 9.05
CA VAL A 22 11.75 -4.42 8.06
C VAL A 22 12.75 -4.07 6.94
N GLN A 23 12.80 -2.80 6.52
CA GLN A 23 13.72 -2.35 5.48
C GLN A 23 15.18 -2.27 5.98
N GLU A 24 15.42 -1.86 7.22
CA GLU A 24 16.74 -1.92 7.88
C GLU A 24 17.23 -3.37 8.00
N GLN A 25 16.35 -4.30 8.41
CA GLN A 25 16.70 -5.72 8.52
C GLN A 25 16.98 -6.35 7.15
N CYS A 26 16.28 -5.92 6.10
CA CYS A 26 16.49 -6.38 4.73
C CYS A 26 17.82 -5.84 4.15
N CYS A 27 18.13 -4.55 4.35
CA CYS A 27 19.42 -3.98 3.94
C CYS A 27 20.58 -4.62 4.72
N HIS A 28 20.43 -4.89 6.03
CA HIS A 28 21.46 -5.57 6.82
C HIS A 28 21.75 -6.97 6.27
N SER A 29 20.71 -7.76 5.97
CA SER A 29 20.88 -9.10 5.39
C SER A 29 21.58 -9.07 4.02
N GLN A 30 21.25 -8.09 3.16
CA GLN A 30 21.89 -7.98 1.84
C GLN A 30 23.35 -7.50 1.92
N LEU A 31 23.66 -6.59 2.84
CA LEU A 31 25.04 -6.12 3.06
C LEU A 31 25.91 -7.26 3.63
N GLU A 32 25.36 -8.09 4.52
CA GLU A 32 26.04 -9.27 5.06
C GLU A 32 26.37 -10.31 3.97
N GLU A 33 25.43 -10.60 3.06
CA GLU A 33 25.67 -11.51 1.93
C GLU A 33 26.79 -10.98 1.01
N LEU A 34 26.77 -9.68 0.71
CA LEU A 34 27.80 -9.03 -0.10
C LEU A 34 29.19 -9.14 0.57
N HIS A 35 29.28 -8.82 1.86
CA HIS A 35 30.54 -8.87 2.61
C HIS A 35 31.07 -10.30 2.76
N CYS A 36 30.19 -11.30 2.95
CA CYS A 36 30.62 -12.69 2.97
C CYS A 36 31.08 -13.18 1.59
N ALA A 37 30.49 -12.72 0.48
CA ALA A 37 30.97 -13.01 -0.86
C ALA A 37 32.39 -12.45 -1.09
N THR A 38 32.64 -11.21 -0.65
CA THR A 38 33.98 -10.62 -0.66
C THR A 38 34.97 -11.42 0.20
N GLY A 39 34.55 -11.87 1.39
CA GLY A 39 35.36 -12.71 2.26
C GLY A 39 35.74 -14.06 1.64
N ILE A 40 34.81 -14.70 0.91
CA ILE A 40 35.08 -15.93 0.15
C ILE A 40 36.10 -15.67 -0.98
N SER A 41 35.97 -14.55 -1.70
CA SER A 41 36.92 -14.19 -2.77
C SER A 41 38.35 -14.01 -2.22
N LEU A 42 38.48 -13.33 -1.08
CA LEU A 42 39.78 -13.15 -0.40
C LEU A 42 40.40 -14.48 0.04
N ALA A 43 39.58 -15.40 0.55
CA ALA A 43 40.02 -16.76 0.88
C ALA A 43 40.49 -17.54 -0.36
N ASN A 44 39.92 -17.27 -1.53
CA ASN A 44 40.33 -17.94 -2.78
C ASN A 44 41.63 -17.37 -3.37
N GLU A 45 41.88 -16.07 -3.23
CA GLU A 45 42.98 -15.38 -3.91
C GLU A 45 44.30 -15.36 -3.13
N GLN A 46 44.27 -15.34 -1.79
CA GLN A 46 45.48 -15.10 -0.97
C GLN A 46 45.73 -16.15 0.13
N ASP A 47 44.81 -17.10 0.36
CA ASP A 47 44.81 -18.05 1.50
C ASP A 47 45.08 -17.39 2.87
N ARG A 48 44.92 -16.07 2.96
CA ARG A 48 45.16 -15.23 4.14
C ARG A 48 44.08 -14.16 4.22
N CYS A 49 43.38 -14.12 5.35
CA CYS A 49 42.29 -13.16 5.59
C CYS A 49 42.82 -11.81 6.10
N ALA A 50 43.76 -11.21 5.37
CA ALA A 50 44.25 -9.86 5.62
C ALA A 50 43.47 -8.86 4.76
N THR A 51 43.09 -7.71 5.34
CA THR A 51 42.25 -6.71 4.67
C THR A 51 43.06 -5.92 3.63
N PRO A 52 42.60 -5.79 2.38
CA PRO A 52 43.16 -4.85 1.42
C PRO A 52 42.53 -3.47 1.64
N HIS A 53 43.34 -2.51 2.09
CA HIS A 53 43.02 -1.08 2.25
C HIS A 53 41.94 -0.65 3.27
N GLY A 54 42.38 0.12 4.28
CA GLY A 54 41.53 1.04 5.06
C GLY A 54 41.11 0.53 6.44
N ASP A 55 41.37 1.35 7.47
CA ASP A 55 41.08 1.22 8.90
C ASP A 55 40.53 -0.11 9.45
N ASN A 56 41.32 -0.73 10.34
CA ASN A 56 41.04 -1.95 11.10
C ASN A 56 39.84 -1.85 12.08
N THR A 57 39.05 -0.79 12.01
CA THR A 57 38.01 -0.42 12.98
C THR A 57 36.60 -0.33 12.39
N SER A 58 36.40 -0.58 11.08
CA SER A 58 35.04 -0.62 10.52
C SER A 58 34.35 -1.96 10.81
N LEU A 59 33.06 -1.90 11.15
CA LEU A 59 32.22 -3.09 11.40
C LEU A 59 32.19 -4.00 10.15
N GLU A 60 32.24 -3.39 8.96
CA GLU A 60 32.24 -4.06 7.65
C GLU A 60 33.51 -4.88 7.42
N ALA A 61 34.69 -4.31 7.72
CA ALA A 61 35.97 -5.01 7.60
C ALA A 61 36.07 -6.22 8.54
N THR A 62 35.47 -6.11 9.74
CA THR A 62 35.39 -7.21 10.71
C THR A 62 34.53 -8.36 10.18
N PHE A 63 33.42 -8.04 9.49
CA PHE A 63 32.51 -9.03 8.94
C PHE A 63 33.14 -9.80 7.77
N VAL A 64 33.76 -9.10 6.82
CA VAL A 64 34.49 -9.69 5.69
C VAL A 64 35.59 -10.65 6.18
N LYS A 65 36.37 -10.22 7.19
CA LYS A 65 37.43 -11.04 7.80
C LYS A 65 36.88 -12.31 8.45
N ARG A 66 35.72 -12.23 9.12
CA ARG A 66 35.07 -13.37 9.75
C ARG A 66 34.58 -14.38 8.71
N CYS A 67 33.91 -13.95 7.64
CA CYS A 67 33.46 -14.85 6.57
C CYS A 67 34.64 -15.50 5.84
N CYS A 68 35.74 -14.76 5.60
CA CYS A 68 36.96 -15.32 5.02
C CYS A 68 37.53 -16.47 5.88
N HIS A 69 37.59 -16.29 7.20
CA HIS A 69 38.09 -17.32 8.11
C HIS A 69 37.19 -18.57 8.13
N CYS A 70 35.86 -18.38 8.07
CA CYS A 70 34.89 -19.47 7.96
C CYS A 70 35.09 -20.29 6.66
N CYS A 71 35.41 -19.63 5.55
CA CYS A 71 35.69 -20.31 4.27
C CYS A 71 36.98 -21.15 4.33
N LEU A 72 38.06 -20.62 4.94
CA LEU A 72 39.31 -21.37 5.14
C LEU A 72 39.10 -22.60 6.04
N LEU A 73 38.30 -22.48 7.10
CA LEU A 73 37.92 -23.61 7.95
C LEU A 73 37.16 -24.70 7.17
N GLY A 74 36.26 -24.31 6.25
CA GLY A 74 35.55 -25.25 5.38
C GLY A 74 36.51 -26.02 4.46
N ARG A 75 37.49 -25.35 3.87
CA ARG A 75 38.52 -25.98 3.05
C ARG A 75 39.43 -26.91 3.86
N ALA A 76 39.84 -26.49 5.05
CA ALA A 76 40.65 -27.30 5.94
C ALA A 76 39.91 -28.58 6.38
N ALA A 77 38.61 -28.47 6.69
CA ALA A 77 37.77 -29.62 7.01
C ALA A 77 37.70 -30.61 5.83
N GLN A 78 37.55 -30.10 4.60
CA GLN A 78 37.56 -30.94 3.40
C GLN A 78 38.93 -31.62 3.17
N ALA A 79 40.02 -30.88 3.32
CA ALA A 79 41.38 -31.43 3.17
C ALA A 79 41.69 -32.53 4.20
N GLN A 80 41.06 -32.46 5.38
CA GLN A 80 41.16 -33.45 6.44
C GLN A 80 40.10 -34.56 6.36
N GLY A 81 39.25 -34.57 5.32
CA GLY A 81 38.20 -35.57 5.14
C GLY A 81 37.07 -35.51 6.18
N GLN A 82 36.90 -34.38 6.86
CA GLN A 82 35.84 -34.16 7.85
C GLN A 82 34.50 -33.82 7.17
N SER A 83 33.39 -34.05 7.88
CA SER A 83 32.05 -33.77 7.36
C SER A 83 31.85 -32.26 7.14
N CYS A 84 31.32 -31.90 5.97
CA CYS A 84 30.89 -30.52 5.67
C CYS A 84 29.60 -30.10 6.39
N GLU A 85 29.06 -30.93 7.30
CA GLU A 85 27.97 -30.57 8.20
C GLU A 85 28.54 -30.02 9.51
N TYR A 86 28.11 -28.81 9.86
CA TYR A 86 28.67 -28.03 10.97
C TYR A 86 27.77 -28.08 12.20
N SER A 87 28.38 -28.17 13.40
CA SER A 87 27.69 -28.14 14.70
C SER A 87 27.64 -26.73 15.29
N LEU A 88 26.52 -26.42 15.94
CA LEU A 88 25.88 -25.12 16.28
C LEU A 88 26.70 -23.99 16.96
N MET A 89 28.04 -23.99 17.02
CA MET A 89 28.80 -23.06 17.86
C MET A 89 29.29 -21.75 17.19
N VAL A 90 29.06 -21.54 15.90
CA VAL A 90 29.41 -20.26 15.24
C VAL A 90 28.22 -19.83 14.37
N GLY A 91 27.78 -18.57 14.54
CA GLY A 91 26.50 -18.06 14.03
C GLY A 91 26.16 -18.43 12.57
N TYR A 92 24.84 -18.48 12.29
CA TYR A 92 24.22 -19.00 11.06
C TYR A 92 24.97 -18.69 9.74
N GLN A 93 25.43 -17.45 9.57
CA GLN A 93 26.12 -16.99 8.36
C GLN A 93 27.50 -17.66 8.15
N CYS A 94 28.26 -17.93 9.22
CA CYS A 94 29.55 -18.62 9.12
C CYS A 94 29.37 -20.08 8.68
N GLY A 95 28.30 -20.74 9.14
CA GLY A 95 27.95 -22.10 8.73
C GLY A 95 27.64 -22.21 7.24
N GLN A 96 26.94 -21.21 6.67
CA GLN A 96 26.66 -21.15 5.23
C GLN A 96 27.94 -21.01 4.41
N VAL A 97 28.83 -20.09 4.79
CA VAL A 97 30.12 -19.87 4.11
C VAL A 97 31.04 -21.09 4.23
N PHE A 98 31.11 -21.71 5.42
CA PHE A 98 31.86 -22.93 5.67
C PHE A 98 31.41 -24.05 4.72
N ARG A 99 30.10 -24.31 4.64
CA ARG A 99 29.54 -25.36 3.78
C ARG A 99 29.83 -25.07 2.31
N ALA A 100 29.65 -23.82 1.88
CA ALA A 100 29.91 -23.42 0.50
C ALA A 100 31.37 -23.68 0.09
N CYS A 101 32.34 -23.35 0.96
CA CYS A 101 33.76 -23.57 0.68
C CYS A 101 34.24 -25.01 0.90
N CYS A 102 33.55 -25.80 1.74
CA CYS A 102 33.83 -27.22 1.96
C CYS A 102 33.38 -28.12 0.79
N VAL A 103 32.40 -27.68 -0.02
CA VAL A 103 31.90 -28.45 -1.17
C VAL A 103 32.59 -28.04 -2.49
N LYS A 104 32.98 -26.76 -2.63
CA LYS A 104 33.48 -26.20 -3.90
C LYS A 104 34.80 -26.79 -4.43
N SER A 105 35.61 -27.44 -3.60
CA SER A 105 36.87 -28.06 -4.08
C SER A 105 36.68 -29.37 -4.84
N GLN A 106 35.44 -29.87 -4.97
CA GLN A 106 35.15 -31.03 -5.81
C GLN A 106 35.07 -30.70 -7.32
N GLU A 107 34.88 -29.44 -7.72
CA GLU A 107 34.62 -29.10 -9.13
C GLU A 107 35.86 -28.80 -9.99
N THR A 108 37.09 -29.02 -9.50
CA THR A 108 38.32 -28.83 -10.31
C THR A 108 39.18 -30.08 -10.48
N ARG A 109 38.58 -31.27 -10.43
CA ARG A 109 39.21 -32.50 -10.94
C ARG A 109 38.16 -33.36 -11.62
N ASP A 110 37.95 -33.14 -12.91
CA ASP A 110 37.62 -34.19 -13.88
C ASP A 110 37.63 -33.59 -15.29
N LEU A 111 38.71 -33.90 -16.04
CA LEU A 111 38.90 -33.91 -17.51
C LEU A 111 40.39 -33.68 -17.80
N ASP A 112 41.22 -34.74 -17.87
CA ASP A 112 41.40 -35.50 -19.10
C ASP A 112 42.52 -36.57 -19.00
N VAL A 113 42.34 -37.64 -19.80
CA VAL A 113 43.27 -38.65 -20.33
C VAL A 113 44.01 -39.66 -19.41
N GLY A 114 43.61 -40.93 -19.57
CA GLY A 114 44.52 -42.02 -19.99
C GLY A 114 45.39 -42.67 -18.92
N GLY A 115 45.14 -43.96 -18.66
CA GLY A 115 45.84 -44.75 -17.64
C GLY A 115 47.33 -44.97 -17.88
N LEU A 116 48.02 -45.29 -16.78
CA LEU A 116 49.06 -46.31 -16.64
C LEU A 116 49.41 -46.46 -15.14
N GLN A 117 49.95 -47.63 -14.82
CA GLN A 117 50.02 -48.30 -13.52
C GLN A 117 51.02 -47.74 -12.49
N GLU A 118 50.70 -48.09 -11.22
CA GLU A 118 51.57 -48.56 -10.13
C GLU A 118 52.58 -47.62 -9.41
N THR A 119 52.37 -47.55 -8.09
CA THR A 119 53.33 -47.64 -6.95
C THR A 119 54.60 -46.79 -6.98
N ASP A 120 54.84 -45.96 -5.95
CA ASP A 120 55.68 -46.31 -4.79
C ASP A 120 56.05 -45.09 -3.92
N LYS A 121 56.05 -45.31 -2.59
CA LYS A 121 56.97 -44.81 -1.55
C LYS A 121 56.88 -43.36 -1.03
N ILE A 122 56.38 -43.32 0.21
CA ILE A 122 56.65 -42.34 1.26
C ILE A 122 58.14 -42.40 1.63
N ILE A 123 58.80 -41.24 1.71
CA ILE A 123 60.09 -41.07 2.39
C ILE A 123 59.84 -40.24 3.65
N ASP A 124 60.03 -40.88 4.80
CA ASP A 124 60.16 -40.27 6.12
C ASP A 124 61.31 -39.27 6.16
N VAL A 125 61.06 -38.09 6.71
CA VAL A 125 62.07 -37.35 7.47
C VAL A 125 61.41 -36.88 8.76
N GLN A 126 61.82 -37.53 9.85
CA GLN A 126 61.49 -37.19 11.22
C GLN A 126 62.17 -35.87 11.60
N GLU A 127 61.39 -34.90 12.07
CA GLU A 127 61.89 -33.90 13.03
C GLU A 127 61.25 -34.21 14.38
N GLU A 128 62.10 -34.62 15.33
CA GLU A 128 61.74 -34.84 16.73
C GLU A 128 61.42 -33.49 17.39
N GLN A 129 60.13 -33.16 17.46
CA GLN A 129 59.61 -32.30 18.51
C GLN A 129 58.92 -33.21 19.53
N GLU A 130 59.47 -33.28 20.75
CA GLU A 130 58.82 -33.93 21.90
C GLU A 130 57.46 -33.26 22.13
N ASP A 131 56.40 -33.98 21.75
CA ASP A 131 55.00 -33.61 21.96
C ASP A 131 54.70 -33.65 23.47
N PRO A 132 54.32 -32.53 24.12
CA PRO A 132 54.00 -32.49 25.55
C PRO A 132 52.84 -33.40 25.97
N TYR A 133 52.12 -33.97 24.99
CA TYR A 133 50.95 -34.85 25.18
C TYR A 133 51.23 -36.32 24.90
N LEU A 134 52.50 -36.73 24.72
CA LEU A 134 52.83 -38.14 24.45
C LEU A 134 52.37 -39.09 25.58
N ASN A 135 52.12 -38.56 26.79
CA ASN A 135 51.71 -39.33 27.95
C ASN A 135 50.30 -38.98 28.47
N ASP A 136 49.43 -38.39 27.63
CA ASP A 136 48.03 -38.15 28.01
C ASP A 136 47.23 -39.46 28.00
N ARG A 137 46.86 -39.94 29.20
CA ARG A 137 46.10 -41.18 29.39
C ARG A 137 44.66 -41.09 28.87
N CYS A 138 44.19 -39.90 28.49
CA CYS A 138 42.89 -39.66 27.86
C CYS A 138 42.94 -39.62 26.32
N ARG A 139 44.13 -39.78 25.70
CA ARG A 139 44.28 -39.79 24.24
C ARG A 139 43.49 -40.97 23.63
N GLY A 140 42.58 -40.67 22.71
CA GLY A 140 41.68 -41.67 22.11
C GLY A 140 40.44 -42.02 22.94
N GLY A 141 40.08 -41.19 23.94
CA GLY A 141 38.87 -41.34 24.76
C GLY A 141 39.14 -41.88 26.17
N GLY A 142 40.34 -42.39 26.45
CA GLY A 142 40.74 -42.90 27.77
C GLY A 142 39.85 -44.05 28.27
N PRO A 143 39.90 -44.37 29.58
CA PRO A 143 39.05 -45.41 30.18
C PRO A 143 37.59 -44.95 30.35
N CYS A 144 37.32 -43.65 30.33
CA CYS A 144 36.02 -43.06 30.62
C CYS A 144 35.02 -43.25 29.49
N LYS A 145 33.74 -43.48 29.83
CA LYS A 145 32.68 -43.59 28.81
C LYS A 145 32.32 -42.26 28.14
N GLN A 146 32.50 -41.15 28.84
CA GLN A 146 32.18 -39.81 28.36
C GLN A 146 33.40 -38.89 28.46
N GLN A 147 33.45 -37.99 29.45
CA GLN A 147 34.54 -37.03 29.55
C GLN A 147 35.71 -37.61 30.36
N CYS A 148 36.92 -37.52 29.82
CA CYS A 148 38.16 -37.95 30.45
C CYS A 148 39.06 -36.73 30.66
N ARG A 149 39.58 -36.56 31.88
CA ARG A 149 40.59 -35.54 32.20
C ARG A 149 41.76 -36.18 32.91
N ASP A 150 42.95 -36.06 32.32
CA ASP A 150 44.21 -36.46 32.96
C ASP A 150 44.74 -35.28 33.79
N THR A 151 44.94 -35.48 35.09
CA THR A 151 45.52 -34.47 36.00
C THR A 151 47.03 -34.65 36.19
N GLY A 152 47.65 -35.63 35.53
CA GLY A 152 49.05 -36.01 35.71
C GLY A 152 49.24 -37.10 36.78
N ASP A 153 48.49 -37.03 37.88
CA ASP A 153 48.53 -38.03 38.96
C ASP A 153 47.47 -39.13 38.76
N GLU A 154 46.26 -38.75 38.35
CA GLU A 154 45.13 -39.67 38.15
C GLU A 154 44.26 -39.30 36.94
N VAL A 155 43.47 -40.27 36.46
CA VAL A 155 42.48 -40.04 35.40
C VAL A 155 41.13 -39.83 36.05
N VAL A 156 40.56 -38.64 35.88
CA VAL A 156 39.25 -38.28 36.41
C VAL A 156 38.21 -38.37 35.30
N CYS A 157 37.23 -39.24 35.47
CA CYS A 157 36.08 -39.33 34.58
C CYS A 157 34.97 -38.41 35.05
N SER A 158 34.28 -37.78 34.11
CA SER A 158 33.08 -36.99 34.35
C SER A 158 32.05 -37.24 33.26
N CYS A 159 30.79 -36.94 33.57
CA CYS A 159 29.68 -37.18 32.67
C CYS A 159 29.19 -35.87 32.03
N PHE A 160 28.61 -35.97 30.83
CA PHE A 160 27.89 -34.87 30.22
C PHE A 160 26.69 -34.47 31.09
N VAL A 161 26.24 -33.23 30.96
CA VAL A 161 25.02 -32.76 31.62
C VAL A 161 23.85 -33.69 31.24
N GLY A 162 23.04 -34.08 32.22
CA GLY A 162 21.97 -35.08 32.04
C GLY A 162 22.38 -36.52 32.36
N TYR A 163 23.63 -36.76 32.74
CA TYR A 163 24.12 -38.08 33.13
C TYR A 163 24.78 -38.07 34.52
N GLN A 164 24.70 -39.19 35.24
CA GLN A 164 25.34 -39.38 36.54
C GLN A 164 26.44 -40.44 36.48
N LEU A 165 27.55 -40.17 37.18
CA LEU A 165 28.70 -41.08 37.27
C LEU A 165 28.38 -42.21 38.24
N LEU A 166 28.53 -43.45 37.76
CA LEU A 166 28.31 -44.64 38.56
C LEU A 166 29.45 -44.86 39.57
N SER A 167 29.22 -45.74 40.54
CA SER A 167 30.18 -46.07 41.61
C SER A 167 31.47 -46.74 41.12
N ASP A 168 31.51 -47.15 39.84
CA ASP A 168 32.72 -47.62 39.17
C ASP A 168 33.67 -46.47 38.78
N GLY A 169 33.23 -45.22 38.89
CA GLY A 169 34.02 -44.02 38.60
C GLY A 169 34.32 -43.82 37.11
N VAL A 170 33.68 -44.58 36.21
CA VAL A 170 34.03 -44.64 34.78
C VAL A 170 32.79 -44.60 33.87
N SER A 171 31.69 -45.18 34.31
CA SER A 171 30.46 -45.30 33.54
C SER A 171 29.47 -44.18 33.89
N CYS A 172 28.76 -43.70 32.87
CA CYS A 172 27.75 -42.67 33.00
C CYS A 172 26.38 -43.23 32.61
N GLU A 173 25.38 -43.05 33.46
CA GLU A 173 23.99 -43.40 33.16
C GLU A 173 23.11 -42.16 33.05
N ASP A 174 22.09 -42.28 32.22
CA ASP A 174 21.11 -41.23 31.96
C ASP A 174 20.31 -40.90 33.23
N VAL A 175 20.21 -39.61 33.57
CA VAL A 175 19.41 -39.16 34.71
C VAL A 175 17.97 -39.01 34.25
N ASN A 176 17.05 -39.78 34.84
CA ASN A 176 15.64 -39.64 34.50
C ASN A 176 15.00 -38.44 35.21
N GLU A 177 14.89 -37.30 34.52
CA GLU A 177 14.34 -36.06 35.09
C GLU A 177 12.85 -36.17 35.43
N CYS A 178 12.12 -37.07 34.76
CA CYS A 178 10.70 -37.32 35.01
C CYS A 178 10.45 -38.07 36.33
N ILE A 179 11.41 -38.88 36.79
CA ILE A 179 11.33 -39.58 38.09
C ILE A 179 11.92 -38.71 39.20
N THR A 180 13.03 -38.03 38.93
CA THR A 180 13.74 -37.21 39.92
C THR A 180 13.04 -35.88 40.21
N GLY A 181 12.07 -35.48 39.36
CA GLY A 181 11.29 -34.25 39.54
C GLY A 181 12.06 -32.98 39.15
N SER A 182 13.18 -33.10 38.46
CA SER A 182 14.00 -31.98 37.99
C SER A 182 13.57 -31.41 36.63
N HIS A 183 12.42 -31.84 36.10
CA HIS A 183 11.87 -31.37 34.83
C HIS A 183 11.06 -30.07 34.98
N SER A 184 11.13 -29.19 33.97
CA SER A 184 10.41 -27.90 33.94
C SER A 184 9.21 -27.90 32.98
N CYS A 185 8.43 -28.99 32.96
CA CYS A 185 7.26 -29.11 32.07
C CYS A 185 6.07 -28.24 32.54
N ARG A 186 5.30 -27.68 31.59
CA ARG A 186 4.15 -26.83 31.90
C ARG A 186 2.96 -27.66 32.38
N LEU A 187 2.00 -27.00 33.07
CA LEU A 187 0.75 -27.63 33.49
C LEU A 187 0.00 -28.18 32.25
N GLY A 188 -0.28 -29.49 32.21
CA GLY A 188 -0.90 -30.17 31.06
C GLY A 188 0.09 -30.78 30.04
N GLU A 189 1.39 -30.81 30.37
CA GLU A 189 2.42 -31.54 29.63
C GLU A 189 2.90 -32.76 30.42
N SER A 190 2.98 -33.90 29.75
CA SER A 190 3.58 -35.14 30.25
C SER A 190 5.09 -35.15 29.99
N CYS A 191 5.87 -35.52 31.01
CA CYS A 191 7.33 -35.62 30.90
C CYS A 191 7.73 -36.96 30.26
N ILE A 192 8.62 -36.91 29.28
CA ILE A 192 9.22 -38.08 28.64
C ILE A 192 10.73 -38.00 28.78
N ASN A 193 11.30 -39.02 29.43
CA ASN A 193 12.74 -39.15 29.58
C ASN A 193 13.40 -39.48 28.24
N THR A 194 14.52 -38.82 27.93
CA THR A 194 15.30 -39.05 26.72
C THR A 194 16.77 -39.24 27.09
N VAL A 195 17.55 -39.91 26.25
CA VAL A 195 18.96 -40.16 26.58
C VAL A 195 19.72 -38.82 26.58
N GLY A 196 20.14 -38.39 27.78
CA GLY A 196 20.87 -37.16 28.09
C GLY A 196 19.99 -35.95 28.42
N SER A 197 18.66 -36.08 28.46
CA SER A 197 17.74 -34.98 28.77
C SER A 197 16.30 -35.44 28.97
N PHE A 198 15.34 -34.52 29.10
CA PHE A 198 13.92 -34.81 29.03
C PHE A 198 13.24 -33.95 27.97
N ARG A 199 12.07 -34.40 27.51
CA ARG A 199 11.16 -33.56 26.71
C ARG A 199 9.76 -33.56 27.33
N CYS A 200 9.10 -32.43 27.21
CA CYS A 200 7.71 -32.28 27.62
C CYS A 200 6.82 -32.48 26.39
N GLN A 201 5.85 -33.38 26.48
CA GLN A 201 4.89 -33.67 25.42
C GLN A 201 3.49 -33.37 25.93
N ARG A 202 2.67 -32.65 25.15
CA ARG A 202 1.26 -32.45 25.50
C ARG A 202 0.44 -33.72 25.30
N ASP A 203 -0.54 -33.91 26.17
CA ASP A 203 -1.51 -35.01 26.08
C ASP A 203 -2.49 -34.85 24.89
N SER A 204 -2.51 -33.67 24.26
CA SER A 204 -3.27 -33.40 23.03
C SER A 204 -2.35 -33.22 21.81
N SER A 205 -2.61 -34.01 20.76
CA SER A 205 -1.90 -33.96 19.46
C SER A 205 -2.20 -32.70 18.63
N CYS A 206 -3.21 -31.92 19.01
CA CYS A 206 -3.78 -30.85 18.19
C CYS A 206 -3.09 -29.48 18.30
N GLY A 207 -2.04 -29.33 19.10
CA GLY A 207 -1.40 -28.02 19.30
C GLY A 207 -2.24 -27.09 20.20
N THR A 208 -1.81 -25.85 20.41
CA THR A 208 -2.54 -24.87 21.27
C THR A 208 -3.63 -24.20 20.46
N GLY A 209 -4.81 -23.98 21.06
CA GLY A 209 -5.96 -23.34 20.38
C GLY A 209 -6.84 -24.29 19.58
N TYR A 210 -6.61 -25.60 19.68
CA TYR A 210 -7.40 -26.63 18.99
C TYR A 210 -7.85 -27.71 19.97
N GLU A 211 -9.07 -28.21 19.77
CA GLU A 211 -9.67 -29.33 20.49
C GLU A 211 -9.69 -30.59 19.61
N LEU A 212 -9.54 -31.76 20.24
CA LEU A 212 -9.63 -33.05 19.57
C LEU A 212 -11.10 -33.46 19.50
N THR A 213 -11.62 -33.62 18.29
CA THR A 213 -12.97 -34.13 18.03
C THR A 213 -13.04 -35.66 18.19
N GLU A 214 -14.25 -36.20 18.30
CA GLU A 214 -14.49 -37.66 18.37
C GLU A 214 -13.88 -38.42 17.18
N ASP A 215 -13.72 -37.75 16.03
CA ASP A 215 -13.13 -38.30 14.80
C ASP A 215 -11.58 -38.22 14.75
N ASN A 216 -10.92 -37.94 15.88
CA ASN A 216 -9.48 -37.67 15.95
C ASN A 216 -9.01 -36.50 15.05
N SER A 217 -9.93 -35.59 14.69
CA SER A 217 -9.61 -34.38 13.93
C SER A 217 -9.45 -33.17 14.86
N CYS A 218 -8.53 -32.27 14.53
CA CYS A 218 -8.28 -31.07 15.32
C CYS A 218 -9.17 -29.94 14.83
N LYS A 219 -10.10 -29.51 15.69
CA LYS A 219 -10.97 -28.38 15.43
C LYS A 219 -10.47 -27.16 16.19
N ASP A 220 -10.51 -26.01 15.53
CA ASP A 220 -10.22 -24.72 16.15
C ASP A 220 -11.20 -24.43 17.30
N ILE A 221 -10.67 -23.97 18.43
CA ILE A 221 -11.49 -23.54 19.56
C ILE A 221 -11.93 -22.11 19.28
N ASP A 222 -13.22 -21.88 19.06
CA ASP A 222 -13.73 -20.52 18.91
C ASP A 222 -13.83 -19.84 20.27
N GLU A 223 -12.83 -19.03 20.63
CA GLU A 223 -12.80 -18.35 21.93
C GLU A 223 -13.86 -17.25 22.04
N CYS A 224 -14.35 -16.74 20.90
CA CYS A 224 -15.38 -15.70 20.83
C CYS A 224 -16.77 -16.26 21.07
N GLU A 225 -17.09 -17.43 20.53
CA GLU A 225 -18.36 -18.13 20.78
C GLU A 225 -18.37 -18.78 22.17
N SER A 226 -17.22 -19.33 22.59
CA SER A 226 -17.06 -20.01 23.88
C SER A 226 -16.94 -19.05 25.07
N GLY A 227 -16.80 -17.74 24.82
CA GLY A 227 -16.68 -16.71 25.86
C GLY A 227 -15.37 -16.74 26.66
N ILE A 228 -14.35 -17.46 26.18
CA ILE A 228 -13.05 -17.64 26.83
C ILE A 228 -11.99 -16.72 26.22
N HIS A 229 -12.34 -15.45 26.02
CA HIS A 229 -11.44 -14.42 25.50
C HIS A 229 -11.19 -13.33 26.54
N ASN A 230 -10.04 -12.66 26.47
CA ASN A 230 -9.69 -11.55 27.35
C ASN A 230 -9.85 -10.16 26.71
N CYS A 231 -10.69 -10.05 25.66
CA CYS A 231 -10.99 -8.77 25.03
C CYS A 231 -11.66 -7.78 25.99
N LEU A 232 -11.17 -6.53 25.96
CA LEU A 232 -11.76 -5.41 26.70
C LEU A 232 -13.18 -5.10 26.19
N PRO A 233 -14.05 -4.46 27.00
CA PRO A 233 -15.45 -4.14 26.62
C PRO A 233 -15.59 -3.33 25.32
N ASP A 234 -14.61 -2.46 25.07
CA ASP A 234 -14.50 -1.60 23.88
C ASP A 234 -13.84 -2.31 22.69
N PHE A 235 -13.65 -3.62 22.77
CA PHE A 235 -13.03 -4.43 21.72
C PHE A 235 -13.99 -5.58 21.33
N ILE A 236 -14.02 -5.89 20.04
CA ILE A 236 -14.73 -7.02 19.45
C ILE A 236 -13.76 -8.19 19.39
N CYS A 237 -14.17 -9.35 19.90
CA CYS A 237 -13.45 -10.60 19.71
C CYS A 237 -13.61 -11.08 18.26
N GLN A 238 -12.50 -11.44 17.63
CA GLN A 238 -12.50 -12.11 16.33
C GLN A 238 -11.69 -13.40 16.42
N ASN A 239 -12.36 -14.53 16.18
CA ASN A 239 -11.74 -15.85 16.16
C ASN A 239 -10.76 -15.99 14.98
N THR A 240 -9.65 -16.68 15.20
CA THR A 240 -8.61 -16.98 14.22
C THR A 240 -8.12 -18.42 14.40
N LEU A 241 -7.62 -19.06 13.35
CA LEU A 241 -7.17 -20.45 13.50
C LEU A 241 -6.03 -20.58 14.53
N GLY A 242 -6.32 -21.24 15.65
CA GLY A 242 -5.45 -21.50 16.80
C GLY A 242 -5.39 -20.36 17.83
N SER A 243 -6.19 -19.30 17.71
CA SER A 243 -6.19 -18.16 18.63
C SER A 243 -7.37 -17.21 18.42
N PHE A 244 -7.41 -16.09 19.13
CA PHE A 244 -8.32 -14.98 18.84
C PHE A 244 -7.56 -13.66 18.82
N ARG A 245 -8.16 -12.65 18.20
CA ARG A 245 -7.69 -11.27 18.30
C ARG A 245 -8.80 -10.34 18.73
N CYS A 246 -8.44 -9.39 19.59
CA CYS A 246 -9.34 -8.32 20.02
C CYS A 246 -9.11 -7.11 19.12
N ARG A 247 -10.16 -6.65 18.43
CA ARG A 247 -10.11 -5.44 17.60
C ARG A 247 -10.92 -4.34 18.24
N PRO A 248 -10.53 -3.06 18.16
CA PRO A 248 -11.33 -1.98 18.70
C PRO A 248 -12.76 -2.02 18.13
N LYS A 249 -13.79 -1.85 18.97
CA LYS A 249 -15.13 -1.45 18.54
C LYS A 249 -15.01 -0.03 17.99
N LEU A 250 -14.58 0.09 16.75
CA LEU A 250 -14.49 1.40 16.13
C LEU A 250 -15.89 1.82 15.67
N GLN A 251 -16.57 2.57 16.55
CA GLN A 251 -17.80 3.26 16.19
C GLN A 251 -17.41 4.58 15.51
N CYS A 252 -17.41 4.61 14.18
CA CYS A 252 -17.42 5.86 13.47
C CYS A 252 -18.68 6.66 13.84
N LYS A 253 -18.55 7.99 13.92
CA LYS A 253 -19.71 8.88 14.15
C LYS A 253 -20.73 8.69 13.02
N SER A 254 -22.00 8.96 13.29
CA SER A 254 -23.03 8.98 12.24
C SER A 254 -22.59 9.87 11.07
N GLY A 255 -22.75 9.38 9.83
CA GLY A 255 -22.25 10.04 8.62
C GLY A 255 -20.86 9.59 8.16
N PHE A 256 -20.22 8.63 8.85
CA PHE A 256 -18.90 8.12 8.48
C PHE A 256 -18.89 6.58 8.36
N ILE A 257 -18.12 6.05 7.42
CA ILE A 257 -17.83 4.62 7.26
C ILE A 257 -16.36 4.33 7.53
N GLN A 258 -16.06 3.10 7.90
CA GLN A 258 -14.70 2.68 8.18
C GLN A 258 -14.02 2.16 6.90
N ASP A 259 -12.80 2.64 6.62
CA ASP A 259 -11.97 2.09 5.56
C ASP A 259 -11.28 0.77 5.99
N ALA A 260 -10.54 0.14 5.06
CA ALA A 260 -9.81 -1.10 5.33
C ALA A 260 -8.67 -0.96 6.37
N LEU A 261 -8.23 0.26 6.67
CA LEU A 261 -7.18 0.58 7.62
C LEU A 261 -7.74 0.95 9.00
N GLY A 262 -9.06 1.07 9.11
CA GLY A 262 -9.73 1.45 10.33
C GLY A 262 -9.92 2.96 10.50
N ASN A 263 -9.72 3.79 9.47
CA ASN A 263 -10.02 5.21 9.54
C ASN A 263 -11.51 5.46 9.27
N CYS A 264 -12.09 6.44 9.95
CA CYS A 264 -13.45 6.90 9.65
C CYS A 264 -13.39 7.91 8.51
N ILE A 265 -13.91 7.52 7.35
CA ILE A 265 -14.06 8.37 6.18
C ILE A 265 -15.51 8.81 6.05
N ASP A 266 -15.71 10.03 5.58
CA ASP A 266 -17.02 10.61 5.36
C ASP A 266 -17.83 9.81 4.32
N ILE A 267 -19.13 9.61 4.57
CA ILE A 267 -20.04 8.98 3.62
C ILE A 267 -20.48 10.05 2.63
N ASN A 268 -20.15 9.88 1.35
CA ASN A 268 -20.65 10.79 0.34
C ASN A 268 -22.09 10.43 -0.06
N GLU A 269 -23.09 11.06 0.55
CA GLU A 269 -24.51 10.77 0.26
C GLU A 269 -24.92 11.20 -1.16
N CYS A 270 -24.19 12.13 -1.78
CA CYS A 270 -24.44 12.57 -3.16
C CYS A 270 -24.11 11.51 -4.22
N LEU A 271 -23.37 10.45 -3.86
CA LEU A 271 -23.10 9.30 -4.71
C LEU A 271 -24.09 8.14 -4.48
N SER A 272 -25.08 8.32 -3.61
CA SER A 272 -26.10 7.31 -3.35
C SER A 272 -26.97 7.04 -4.58
N ILE A 273 -27.43 5.79 -4.71
CA ILE A 273 -28.36 5.36 -5.77
C ILE A 273 -29.72 6.05 -5.61
N SER A 274 -30.14 6.32 -4.36
CA SER A 274 -31.29 7.17 -4.08
C SER A 274 -30.86 8.63 -4.12
N ALA A 275 -31.49 9.44 -4.97
CA ALA A 275 -31.26 10.88 -5.00
C ALA A 275 -31.57 11.48 -3.61
N PRO A 276 -30.57 12.00 -2.87
CA PRO A 276 -30.75 12.43 -1.48
C PRO A 276 -31.45 13.80 -1.38
N CYS A 277 -31.40 14.59 -2.45
CA CYS A 277 -32.00 15.92 -2.51
C CYS A 277 -33.31 15.94 -3.32
N PRO A 278 -34.24 16.87 -3.01
CA PRO A 278 -35.44 17.08 -3.81
C PRO A 278 -35.13 17.46 -5.26
N ILE A 279 -36.07 17.20 -6.17
CA ILE A 279 -35.97 17.61 -7.58
C ILE A 279 -35.68 19.12 -7.65
N GLY A 280 -34.69 19.50 -8.48
CA GLY A 280 -34.28 20.90 -8.64
C GLY A 280 -33.26 21.41 -7.60
N HIS A 281 -32.66 20.52 -6.81
CA HIS A 281 -31.56 20.86 -5.90
C HIS A 281 -30.28 20.11 -6.31
N THR A 282 -29.14 20.75 -6.16
CA THR A 282 -27.82 20.12 -6.26
C THR A 282 -27.37 19.65 -4.88
N CYS A 283 -26.95 18.39 -4.80
CA CYS A 283 -26.35 17.82 -3.60
C CYS A 283 -24.90 18.27 -3.46
N ILE A 284 -24.52 18.72 -2.26
CA ILE A 284 -23.16 19.11 -1.90
C ILE A 284 -22.77 18.31 -0.68
N ASN A 285 -21.74 17.46 -0.83
CA ASN A 285 -21.23 16.64 0.26
C ASN A 285 -20.52 17.51 1.31
N THR A 286 -20.74 17.24 2.60
CA THR A 286 -20.14 17.95 3.72
C THR A 286 -19.62 16.96 4.76
N GLU A 287 -18.69 17.35 5.62
CA GLU A 287 -18.15 16.42 6.60
C GLU A 287 -19.24 15.94 7.59
N GLY A 288 -19.56 14.65 7.54
CA GLY A 288 -20.57 13.96 8.33
C GLY A 288 -22.00 14.07 7.81
N SER A 289 -22.25 14.72 6.67
CA SER A 289 -23.59 14.91 6.10
C SER A 289 -23.58 15.47 4.67
N TYR A 290 -24.73 15.95 4.17
CA TYR A 290 -24.84 16.66 2.91
C TYR A 290 -25.76 17.87 3.03
N THR A 291 -25.60 18.82 2.11
CA THR A 291 -26.50 19.96 1.97
C THR A 291 -27.10 19.99 0.56
N CYS A 292 -28.37 20.41 0.47
CA CYS A 292 -29.07 20.53 -0.80
C CYS A 292 -29.20 22.01 -1.17
N GLN A 293 -28.51 22.45 -2.21
CA GLN A 293 -28.61 23.81 -2.70
C GLN A 293 -29.67 23.89 -3.81
N LYS A 294 -30.64 24.81 -3.68
CA LYS A 294 -31.64 25.04 -4.73
C LYS A 294 -30.94 25.49 -6.01
N ASN A 295 -31.23 24.83 -7.12
CA ASN A 295 -30.74 25.26 -8.42
C ASN A 295 -31.48 26.53 -8.82
N VAL A 296 -30.86 27.68 -8.59
CA VAL A 296 -31.38 28.96 -9.08
C VAL A 296 -30.86 29.11 -10.52
N PRO A 297 -31.74 29.05 -11.54
CA PRO A 297 -31.30 29.23 -12.91
C PRO A 297 -30.73 30.64 -13.08
N ASN A 298 -29.53 30.74 -13.67
CA ASN A 298 -29.00 32.02 -14.11
C ASN A 298 -29.72 32.42 -15.39
N CYS A 299 -30.57 33.44 -15.32
CA CYS A 299 -31.45 33.83 -16.43
C CYS A 299 -30.74 34.57 -17.58
N GLY A 300 -29.48 34.95 -17.42
CA GLY A 300 -28.78 35.74 -18.44
C GLY A 300 -29.40 37.14 -18.60
N ARG A 301 -29.10 37.83 -19.71
CA ARG A 301 -29.64 39.17 -20.01
C ARG A 301 -31.01 39.06 -20.68
N GLY A 302 -31.92 40.00 -20.40
CA GLY A 302 -33.27 40.04 -20.98
C GLY A 302 -34.29 39.13 -20.29
N TYR A 303 -33.88 38.43 -19.23
CA TYR A 303 -34.76 37.55 -18.45
C TYR A 303 -34.57 37.79 -16.95
N HIS A 304 -35.63 37.56 -16.18
CA HIS A 304 -35.61 37.61 -14.72
C HIS A 304 -36.25 36.35 -14.12
N LEU A 305 -35.95 36.06 -12.86
CA LEU A 305 -36.60 34.96 -12.15
C LEU A 305 -38.07 35.29 -11.88
N ASN A 306 -38.95 34.31 -12.03
CA ASN A 306 -40.32 34.40 -11.52
C ASN A 306 -40.35 34.56 -9.99
N GLU A 307 -41.50 34.91 -9.42
CA GLU A 307 -41.66 35.13 -7.97
C GLU A 307 -41.23 33.93 -7.11
N GLU A 308 -41.32 32.71 -7.64
CA GLU A 308 -40.92 31.46 -6.97
C GLU A 308 -39.42 31.14 -7.10
N GLY A 309 -38.69 31.88 -7.95
CA GLY A 309 -37.27 31.68 -8.24
C GLY A 309 -36.96 30.33 -8.91
N THR A 310 -37.88 29.80 -9.71
CA THR A 310 -37.82 28.46 -10.32
C THR A 310 -37.58 28.49 -11.83
N ARG A 311 -38.00 29.54 -12.53
CA ARG A 311 -37.83 29.68 -13.97
C ARG A 311 -37.52 31.11 -14.37
N CYS A 312 -36.85 31.24 -15.50
CA CYS A 312 -36.59 32.51 -16.14
C CYS A 312 -37.79 32.92 -16.99
N VAL A 313 -38.28 34.12 -16.76
CA VAL A 313 -39.34 34.76 -17.54
C VAL A 313 -38.75 35.96 -18.25
N ASP A 314 -39.26 36.22 -19.44
CA ASP A 314 -38.83 37.31 -20.30
C ASP A 314 -39.13 38.66 -19.66
N VAL A 315 -38.20 39.61 -19.73
CA VAL A 315 -38.43 40.98 -19.26
C VAL A 315 -39.16 41.73 -20.36
N ASP A 316 -40.40 42.14 -20.14
CA ASP A 316 -41.12 42.96 -21.11
C ASP A 316 -40.61 44.41 -21.06
N GLU A 317 -39.63 44.75 -21.92
CA GLU A 317 -39.08 46.10 -21.97
C GLU A 317 -40.06 47.14 -22.54
N CYS A 318 -41.19 46.70 -23.13
CA CYS A 318 -42.24 47.59 -23.62
C CYS A 318 -43.29 47.92 -22.55
N ALA A 319 -43.23 47.29 -21.37
CA ALA A 319 -44.15 47.56 -20.27
C ALA A 319 -43.83 48.91 -19.58
N PRO A 320 -44.85 49.67 -19.13
CA PRO A 320 -44.64 50.93 -18.43
C PRO A 320 -43.80 50.73 -17.15
N PRO A 321 -42.88 51.65 -16.82
CA PRO A 321 -42.71 53.02 -17.35
C PRO A 321 -41.69 53.14 -18.50
N ALA A 322 -41.17 52.03 -19.04
CA ALA A 322 -40.13 52.08 -20.06
C ALA A 322 -40.73 52.38 -21.44
N GLU A 323 -40.22 53.41 -22.11
CA GLU A 323 -40.42 53.65 -23.55
C GLU A 323 -39.06 53.53 -24.26
N PRO A 324 -38.54 52.30 -24.44
CA PRO A 324 -37.18 52.11 -24.95
C PRO A 324 -37.05 52.48 -26.44
N CYS A 325 -38.18 52.61 -27.15
CA CYS A 325 -38.22 53.00 -28.55
C CYS A 325 -38.38 54.52 -28.71
N GLY A 326 -37.62 55.10 -29.64
CA GLY A 326 -37.71 56.53 -29.97
C GLY A 326 -39.04 56.95 -30.61
N LYS A 327 -39.26 58.27 -30.73
CA LYS A 327 -40.48 58.83 -31.34
C LYS A 327 -40.75 58.23 -32.73
N GLY A 328 -42.02 57.94 -33.03
CA GLY A 328 -42.45 57.34 -34.30
C GLY A 328 -42.34 55.81 -34.37
N HIS A 329 -41.72 55.16 -33.38
CA HIS A 329 -41.64 53.71 -33.30
C HIS A 329 -42.70 53.12 -32.36
N ARG A 330 -43.05 51.86 -32.60
CA ARG A 330 -43.82 50.97 -31.74
C ARG A 330 -42.87 49.93 -31.16
N CYS A 331 -42.87 49.80 -29.84
CA CYS A 331 -42.14 48.74 -29.16
C CYS A 331 -42.87 47.40 -29.35
N VAL A 332 -42.14 46.35 -29.68
CA VAL A 332 -42.63 44.97 -29.76
C VAL A 332 -41.71 44.09 -28.95
N ASN A 333 -42.23 43.56 -27.84
CA ASN A 333 -41.48 42.66 -26.98
C ASN A 333 -41.16 41.34 -27.72
N SER A 334 -40.01 40.75 -27.43
CA SER A 334 -39.59 39.45 -27.95
C SER A 334 -38.83 38.66 -26.90
N PRO A 335 -38.73 37.32 -27.00
CA PRO A 335 -37.99 36.56 -26.00
C PRO A 335 -36.50 36.99 -25.93
N GLY A 336 -36.10 37.53 -24.78
CA GLY A 336 -34.76 37.95 -24.41
C GLY A 336 -34.36 39.36 -24.85
N SER A 337 -35.27 40.12 -25.47
CA SER A 337 -35.02 41.48 -25.99
C SER A 337 -36.32 42.09 -26.53
N PHE A 338 -36.32 43.37 -26.85
CA PHE A 338 -37.38 44.01 -27.62
C PHE A 338 -36.89 44.40 -29.02
N ARG A 339 -37.83 44.73 -29.92
CA ARG A 339 -37.55 45.41 -31.18
C ARG A 339 -38.47 46.62 -31.38
N CYS A 340 -37.96 47.63 -32.08
CA CYS A 340 -38.72 48.82 -32.43
C CYS A 340 -39.13 48.75 -33.90
N GLU A 341 -40.42 48.78 -34.16
CA GLU A 341 -40.99 48.81 -35.52
C GLU A 341 -41.56 50.20 -35.82
N CYS A 342 -41.53 50.63 -37.08
CA CYS A 342 -42.20 51.87 -37.44
C CYS A 342 -43.71 51.75 -37.27
N LYS A 343 -44.34 52.80 -36.75
CA LYS A 343 -45.80 52.91 -36.70
C LYS A 343 -46.37 52.87 -38.12
N THR A 344 -47.61 52.44 -38.25
CA THR A 344 -48.34 52.47 -39.53
C THR A 344 -48.27 53.86 -40.15
N GLY A 345 -48.05 53.93 -41.47
CA GLY A 345 -47.84 55.19 -42.20
C GLY A 345 -46.38 55.66 -42.20
N TYR A 346 -45.46 54.96 -41.55
CA TYR A 346 -44.03 55.28 -41.57
C TYR A 346 -43.21 54.13 -42.17
N TYR A 347 -42.07 54.45 -42.77
CA TYR A 347 -41.08 53.48 -43.21
C TYR A 347 -39.74 53.72 -42.52
N PHE A 348 -38.97 52.65 -42.33
CA PHE A 348 -37.64 52.74 -41.73
C PHE A 348 -36.63 53.23 -42.79
N ASP A 349 -36.04 54.39 -42.54
CA ASP A 349 -34.94 54.88 -43.36
C ASP A 349 -33.60 54.39 -42.81
N GLY A 350 -32.90 53.56 -43.59
CA GLY A 350 -31.63 52.93 -43.17
C GLY A 350 -30.48 53.92 -42.99
N ILE A 351 -30.57 55.14 -43.56
CA ILE A 351 -29.54 56.17 -43.44
C ILE A 351 -29.74 56.97 -42.15
N SER A 352 -30.92 57.57 -41.97
CA SER A 352 -31.23 58.34 -40.76
C SER A 352 -31.49 57.48 -39.52
N ARG A 353 -31.69 56.16 -39.69
CA ARG A 353 -32.06 55.20 -38.63
C ARG A 353 -33.32 55.61 -37.89
N MET A 354 -34.24 56.27 -38.58
CA MET A 354 -35.48 56.81 -38.03
C MET A 354 -36.67 56.38 -38.88
N CYS A 355 -37.85 56.38 -38.25
CA CYS A 355 -39.11 56.21 -38.97
C CYS A 355 -39.48 57.52 -39.64
N VAL A 356 -39.53 57.50 -40.97
CA VAL A 356 -39.92 58.64 -41.80
C VAL A 356 -41.33 58.39 -42.30
N ASP A 357 -42.13 59.45 -42.26
CA ASP A 357 -43.49 59.45 -42.77
C ASP A 357 -43.54 59.03 -44.25
N VAL A 358 -44.44 58.12 -44.59
CA VAL A 358 -44.67 57.71 -45.97
C VAL A 358 -45.57 58.76 -46.60
N ASN A 359 -45.04 59.56 -47.52
CA ASN A 359 -45.89 60.44 -48.30
C ASN A 359 -46.74 59.65 -49.29
N GLU A 360 -47.95 59.27 -48.91
CA GLU A 360 -48.80 58.43 -49.76
C GLU A 360 -49.21 59.17 -51.03
N CYS A 361 -49.47 60.49 -50.94
CA CYS A 361 -49.84 61.33 -52.08
C CYS A 361 -48.75 61.33 -53.17
N GLN A 362 -47.47 61.32 -52.78
CA GLN A 362 -46.34 61.22 -53.71
C GLN A 362 -46.10 59.79 -54.19
N ARG A 363 -46.31 58.79 -53.31
CA ARG A 363 -46.06 57.38 -53.63
C ARG A 363 -47.13 56.81 -54.58
N TYR A 364 -48.37 57.28 -54.49
CA TYR A 364 -49.50 56.82 -55.31
C TYR A 364 -50.27 58.00 -55.92
N PRO A 365 -49.66 58.76 -56.84
CA PRO A 365 -50.24 59.97 -57.39
C PRO A 365 -51.54 59.66 -58.16
N GLY A 366 -52.61 60.41 -57.86
CA GLY A 366 -53.92 60.30 -58.52
C GLY A 366 -54.69 59.00 -58.26
N ARG A 367 -54.22 58.14 -57.35
CA ARG A 367 -54.86 56.84 -57.04
C ARG A 367 -55.52 56.77 -55.67
N LEU A 368 -55.16 57.66 -54.74
CA LEU A 368 -55.61 57.63 -53.35
C LEU A 368 -56.88 58.46 -53.11
N CYS A 369 -56.96 59.64 -53.72
CA CYS A 369 -58.04 60.60 -53.55
C CYS A 369 -58.67 60.92 -54.90
N GLY A 370 -59.98 61.18 -54.93
CA GLY A 370 -60.71 61.54 -56.15
C GLY A 370 -60.24 62.86 -56.76
N HIS A 371 -59.97 63.88 -55.93
CA HIS A 371 -59.51 65.20 -56.38
C HIS A 371 -58.13 65.57 -55.81
N LYS A 372 -58.05 66.11 -54.59
CA LYS A 372 -56.81 66.55 -53.95
C LYS A 372 -56.39 65.60 -52.83
N CYS A 373 -55.08 65.40 -52.70
CA CYS A 373 -54.43 64.63 -51.64
C CYS A 373 -53.43 65.54 -50.91
N GLU A 374 -53.52 65.59 -49.58
CA GLU A 374 -52.60 66.31 -48.71
C GLU A 374 -51.97 65.32 -47.73
N ASN A 375 -50.63 65.28 -47.70
CA ASN A 375 -49.91 64.37 -46.82
C ASN A 375 -49.97 64.85 -45.37
N THR A 376 -50.14 63.93 -44.43
CA THR A 376 -50.14 64.21 -42.98
C THR A 376 -49.19 63.25 -42.26
N LEU A 377 -48.79 63.54 -41.02
CA LEU A 377 -47.88 62.63 -40.31
C LEU A 377 -48.59 61.31 -39.95
N GLY A 378 -48.19 60.22 -40.60
CA GLY A 378 -48.69 58.85 -40.44
C GLY A 378 -49.92 58.50 -41.27
N SER A 379 -50.36 59.38 -42.18
CA SER A 379 -51.56 59.21 -43.03
C SER A 379 -51.64 60.30 -44.10
N TYR A 380 -52.71 60.33 -44.89
CA TYR A 380 -53.05 61.42 -45.79
C TYR A 380 -54.50 61.88 -45.59
N LEU A 381 -54.81 63.08 -46.06
CA LEU A 381 -56.14 63.66 -46.10
C LEU A 381 -56.57 63.93 -47.55
N CYS A 382 -57.78 63.52 -47.92
CA CYS A 382 -58.37 63.83 -49.22
C CYS A 382 -59.29 65.04 -49.11
N SER A 383 -59.26 65.91 -50.12
CA SER A 383 -60.15 67.06 -50.23
C SER A 383 -60.72 67.21 -51.65
N CYS A 384 -61.90 67.82 -51.75
CA CYS A 384 -62.62 67.97 -53.02
C CYS A 384 -62.51 69.40 -53.56
N SER A 385 -62.38 69.50 -54.89
CA SER A 385 -62.50 70.77 -55.61
C SER A 385 -63.87 71.42 -55.40
N VAL A 386 -63.95 72.73 -55.60
CA VAL A 386 -65.17 73.53 -55.42
C VAL A 386 -66.33 72.92 -56.22
N GLY A 387 -67.47 72.73 -55.56
CA GLY A 387 -68.68 72.14 -56.15
C GLY A 387 -68.91 70.65 -55.84
N PHE A 388 -67.98 69.98 -55.16
CA PHE A 388 -68.07 68.57 -54.76
C PHE A 388 -67.90 68.40 -53.25
N ARG A 389 -68.51 67.36 -52.68
CA ARG A 389 -68.33 66.98 -51.27
C ARG A 389 -67.55 65.67 -51.14
N LEU A 390 -66.81 65.53 -50.03
CA LEU A 390 -66.11 64.29 -49.72
C LEU A 390 -67.13 63.22 -49.34
N SER A 391 -67.04 62.07 -49.98
CA SER A 391 -67.90 60.92 -49.72
C SER A 391 -67.56 60.26 -48.38
N VAL A 392 -68.42 59.35 -47.93
CA VAL A 392 -68.31 58.62 -46.65
C VAL A 392 -67.09 57.72 -46.56
N ASP A 393 -66.50 57.35 -47.70
CA ASP A 393 -65.25 56.59 -47.78
C ASP A 393 -64.01 57.43 -47.45
N GLY A 394 -64.17 58.75 -47.30
CA GLY A 394 -63.09 59.69 -47.01
C GLY A 394 -62.10 59.87 -48.16
N ARG A 395 -62.41 59.39 -49.37
CA ARG A 395 -61.49 59.38 -50.52
C ARG A 395 -62.12 59.90 -51.81
N SER A 396 -63.38 59.58 -52.05
CA SER A 396 -64.10 59.94 -53.28
C SER A 396 -64.81 61.29 -53.15
N CYS A 397 -65.02 61.98 -54.27
CA CYS A 397 -65.76 63.24 -54.33
C CYS A 397 -67.04 63.06 -55.15
N GLU A 398 -68.17 63.51 -54.62
CA GLU A 398 -69.51 63.41 -55.24
C GLU A 398 -70.25 64.74 -55.32
#